data_AF-A0A398CFM2-F1
#
_entry.id   AF-A0A398CFM2-F1
#
_cell.length_a   1.000
_cell.length_b   1.000
_cell.length_c   1.000
_cell.angle_alpha   90.00
_cell.angle_beta   90.00
_cell.angle_gamma   90.00
#
_symmetry.space_group_name_H-M   'P 1'
#
loop_
_entity.id
_entity.type
_entity.pdbx_description
1 polymer ?
#
loop_
_entity_poly.entity_id
_entity_poly.type
_entity_poly.pdbx_seq_one_letter_code
_entity_poly.pdbx_strand_id
1 'polypeptide(L)'
;MTLTINEKEKKAIAAAVTERIDEYLGRFPFARYPIEPLDEWRHVFRNPKTVPTETLKQALGWQLGGWQRKDLPYAHRKTISEAIKAWPDFLQVAAHDPEQALDFWQDKLSDWQHGFGVAAFLLHLLWPDTFEIADRHRLDTMVELLKVIDHMEKDRTVALSLTDLQDYTAFLRSLVPKLPYGKESHIKLDRFIKIYGNRHAYKRISPDFVTREPLVRTFSWNTSSSSRYLLDQIAHRSNADLLFACFLLALEAENRSHEDLTIGEVIDMLPLGTGGLCNPASYNYAMVALFGGQKHRDYWSFHSPELRHAFTEQANQSTRNMRFYHTHASEKLSVNPKYVKAGM
;
A
#
# COMPACT_ATOMS: atom_id res chain seq x y z
N MET A 1 -10.96 -15.07 28.13
CA MET A 1 -10.58 -16.37 27.53
C MET A 1 -10.07 -16.08 26.14
N THR A 2 -8.89 -16.57 25.78
CA THR A 2 -8.31 -16.39 24.44
C THR A 2 -9.08 -17.22 23.42
N LEU A 3 -9.41 -16.63 22.27
CA LEU A 3 -10.07 -17.31 21.15
C LEU A 3 -9.35 -18.63 20.81
N THR A 4 -10.11 -19.73 20.81
CA THR A 4 -9.59 -21.08 20.52
C THR A 4 -10.34 -21.68 19.34
N ILE A 5 -9.68 -21.80 18.19
CA ILE A 5 -10.22 -22.46 17.00
C ILE A 5 -9.50 -23.80 16.75
N ASN A 6 -10.27 -24.85 16.46
CA ASN A 6 -9.75 -26.18 16.19
C ASN A 6 -9.27 -26.34 14.73
N GLU A 7 -8.61 -27.45 14.42
CA GLU A 7 -8.03 -27.68 13.07
C GLU A 7 -9.06 -27.74 11.94
N LYS A 8 -10.28 -28.24 12.21
CA LYS A 8 -11.36 -28.27 11.23
C LYS A 8 -11.83 -26.85 10.92
N GLU A 9 -11.99 -26.03 11.95
CA GLU A 9 -12.42 -24.63 11.84
C GLU A 9 -11.37 -23.79 11.10
N LYS A 10 -10.09 -23.92 11.45
CA LYS A 10 -9.00 -23.24 10.74
C LYS A 10 -9.03 -23.54 9.24
N LYS A 11 -9.24 -24.80 8.85
CA LYS A 11 -9.36 -25.20 7.43
C LYS A 11 -10.59 -24.60 6.77
N ALA A 12 -11.73 -24.57 7.45
CA ALA A 12 -12.96 -23.98 6.92
C ALA A 12 -12.82 -22.47 6.69
N ILE A 13 -12.23 -21.74 7.63
CA ILE A 13 -11.97 -20.30 7.49
C ILE A 13 -10.97 -20.05 6.37
N ALA A 14 -9.88 -20.82 6.31
CA ALA A 14 -8.89 -20.69 5.25
C ALA A 14 -9.52 -20.92 3.86
N ALA A 15 -10.40 -21.91 3.72
CA ALA A 15 -11.14 -22.14 2.48
C ALA A 15 -12.03 -20.94 2.11
N ALA A 16 -12.78 -20.38 3.07
CA ALA A 16 -13.62 -19.21 2.85
C ALA A 16 -12.82 -17.96 2.46
N VAL A 17 -11.61 -17.80 2.99
CA VAL A 17 -10.68 -16.73 2.59
C VAL A 17 -10.18 -16.98 1.17
N THR A 18 -9.65 -18.17 0.89
CA THR A 18 -9.08 -18.53 -0.42
C THR A 18 -10.08 -18.38 -1.56
N GLU A 19 -11.37 -18.69 -1.33
CA GLU A 19 -12.43 -18.51 -2.33
C GLU A 19 -12.60 -17.05 -2.79
N ARG A 20 -12.27 -16.08 -1.92
CA ARG A 20 -12.58 -14.66 -2.14
C ARG A 20 -11.33 -13.79 -2.29
N ILE A 21 -10.15 -14.29 -1.93
CA ILE A 21 -8.99 -13.43 -1.73
C ILE A 21 -8.56 -12.67 -2.98
N ASP A 22 -8.62 -13.29 -4.16
CA ASP A 22 -8.19 -12.64 -5.40
C ASP A 22 -9.14 -11.49 -5.82
N GLU A 23 -10.45 -11.65 -5.63
CA GLU A 23 -11.45 -10.58 -5.87
C GLU A 23 -11.11 -9.35 -5.02
N TYR A 24 -10.86 -9.58 -3.73
CA TYR A 24 -10.64 -8.52 -2.76
C TYR A 24 -9.25 -7.89 -2.89
N LEU A 25 -8.21 -8.68 -3.14
CA LEU A 25 -6.87 -8.17 -3.41
C LEU A 25 -6.80 -7.40 -4.73
N GLY A 26 -7.60 -7.79 -5.73
CA GLY A 26 -7.79 -7.03 -6.97
C GLY A 26 -8.35 -5.63 -6.76
N ARG A 27 -8.82 -5.28 -5.55
CA ARG A 27 -9.29 -3.93 -5.17
C ARG A 27 -8.50 -3.32 -4.02
N PHE A 28 -7.43 -3.98 -3.56
CA PHE A 28 -6.62 -3.50 -2.45
C PHE A 28 -5.86 -2.22 -2.84
N PRO A 29 -5.95 -1.13 -2.07
CA PRO A 29 -5.29 0.13 -2.42
C PRO A 29 -3.80 0.10 -2.07
N PHE A 30 -2.99 -0.62 -2.86
CA PHE A 30 -1.55 -0.84 -2.62
C PHE A 30 -0.78 0.45 -2.32
N ALA A 31 -1.00 1.52 -3.10
CA ALA A 31 -0.35 2.81 -2.88
C ALA A 31 -0.73 3.52 -1.57
N ARG A 32 -1.86 3.18 -0.94
CA ARG A 32 -2.24 3.73 0.37
C ARG A 32 -1.58 2.99 1.53
N TYR A 33 -1.21 1.72 1.31
CA TYR A 33 -0.63 0.83 2.31
C TYR A 33 0.57 0.07 1.72
N PRO A 34 1.63 0.77 1.27
CA PRO A 34 2.86 0.10 0.87
C PRO A 34 3.49 -0.58 2.08
N ILE A 35 4.16 -1.71 1.88
CA ILE A 35 4.74 -2.49 2.97
C ILE A 35 6.13 -1.97 3.37
N GLU A 36 6.84 -1.34 2.46
CA GLU A 36 8.25 -0.99 2.62
C GLU A 36 8.50 -0.04 3.80
N PRO A 37 7.66 0.99 4.06
CA PRO A 37 7.83 1.82 5.25
C PRO A 37 7.63 1.04 6.57
N LEU A 38 6.81 -0.01 6.58
CA LEU A 38 6.56 -0.80 7.81
C LEU A 38 7.80 -1.53 8.28
N ASP A 39 8.57 -2.10 7.35
CA ASP A 39 9.78 -2.86 7.69
C ASP A 39 10.84 -1.93 8.31
N GLU A 40 10.96 -0.70 7.82
CA GLU A 40 11.79 0.33 8.43
C GLU A 40 11.28 0.73 9.82
N TRP A 41 9.98 1.02 9.96
CA TRP A 41 9.43 1.46 11.24
C TRP A 41 9.49 0.38 12.32
N ARG A 42 9.32 -0.89 11.98
CA ARG A 42 9.54 -2.01 12.92
C ARG A 42 10.95 -2.06 13.48
N HIS A 43 11.93 -1.49 12.78
CA HIS A 43 13.28 -1.33 13.31
C HIS A 43 13.40 -0.07 14.16
N VAL A 44 12.94 1.08 13.64
CA VAL A 44 13.07 2.39 14.29
C VAL A 44 12.33 2.44 15.63
N PHE A 45 11.14 1.85 15.73
CA PHE A 45 10.32 1.88 16.93
C PHE A 45 10.79 0.91 18.04
N ARG A 46 11.76 0.03 17.78
CA ARG A 46 12.39 -0.79 18.84
C ARG A 46 13.06 0.04 19.92
N ASN A 47 13.50 1.24 19.57
CA ASN A 47 13.97 2.23 20.53
C ASN A 47 13.03 3.45 20.48
N PRO A 48 11.91 3.43 21.22
CA PRO A 48 10.87 4.45 21.07
C PRO A 48 11.34 5.85 21.48
N LYS A 49 12.39 5.96 22.30
CA LYS A 49 13.02 7.23 22.70
C LYS A 49 13.74 7.93 21.55
N THR A 50 14.12 7.20 20.50
CA THR A 50 14.85 7.75 19.35
C THR A 50 13.96 8.03 18.14
N VAL A 51 12.66 7.74 18.22
CA VAL A 51 11.72 7.93 17.10
C VAL A 51 11.54 9.43 16.84
N PRO A 52 11.92 9.93 15.64
CA PRO A 52 11.67 11.32 15.28
C PRO A 52 10.17 11.62 15.16
N THR A 53 9.76 12.83 15.53
CA THR A 53 8.35 13.27 15.43
C THR A 53 7.78 13.11 14.03
N GLU A 54 8.58 13.39 12.99
CA GLU A 54 8.13 13.24 11.61
C GLU A 54 7.92 11.76 11.23
N THR A 55 8.79 10.85 11.70
CA THR A 55 8.60 9.40 11.52
C THR A 55 7.34 8.91 12.22
N LEU A 56 7.09 9.36 13.46
CA LEU A 56 5.85 9.06 14.18
C LEU A 56 4.62 9.54 13.40
N LYS A 57 4.64 10.79 12.93
CA LYS A 57 3.56 11.37 12.12
C LYS A 57 3.30 10.58 10.83
N GLN A 58 4.36 10.17 10.13
CA GLN A 58 4.26 9.37 8.91
C GLN A 58 3.70 7.98 9.18
N ALA A 59 4.16 7.30 10.22
CA ALA A 59 3.67 5.99 10.63
C ALA A 59 2.18 6.02 10.98
N LEU A 60 1.76 6.97 11.81
CA LEU A 60 0.34 7.14 12.16
C LEU A 60 -0.51 7.56 10.95
N GLY A 61 0.05 8.42 10.09
CA GLY A 61 -0.56 8.79 8.82
C GLY A 61 -0.80 7.58 7.93
N TRP A 62 0.17 6.67 7.80
CA TRP A 62 0.06 5.43 7.02
C TRP A 62 -1.06 4.54 7.55
N GLN A 63 -1.13 4.32 8.87
CA GLN A 63 -2.19 3.48 9.48
C GLN A 63 -3.59 4.00 9.16
N LEU A 64 -3.73 5.33 9.12
CA LEU A 64 -4.98 6.02 8.80
C LEU A 64 -5.20 6.24 7.28
N GLY A 65 -4.45 5.55 6.42
CA GLY A 65 -4.58 5.60 4.96
C GLY A 65 -4.13 6.93 4.33
N GLY A 66 -3.22 7.63 5.01
CA GLY A 66 -2.66 8.94 4.71
C GLY A 66 -1.31 8.93 4.02
N TRP A 67 -0.76 7.76 3.66
CA TRP A 67 0.56 7.67 3.05
C TRP A 67 0.70 8.57 1.81
N GLN A 68 1.66 9.49 1.87
CA GLN A 68 1.93 10.52 0.84
C GLN A 68 0.71 11.34 0.39
N ARG A 69 -0.35 11.43 1.20
CA ARG A 69 -1.51 12.29 0.93
C ARG A 69 -1.27 13.67 1.51
N LYS A 70 -1.68 14.70 0.75
CA LYS A 70 -1.61 16.09 1.21
C LYS A 70 -2.53 16.33 2.41
N ASP A 71 -3.72 15.70 2.39
CA ASP A 71 -4.76 15.91 3.40
C ASP A 71 -5.38 14.60 3.86
N LEU A 72 -5.67 14.57 5.17
CA LEU A 72 -6.41 13.54 5.89
C LEU A 72 -7.72 14.11 6.45
N PRO A 73 -8.76 13.31 6.71
CA PRO A 73 -9.95 13.76 7.44
C PRO A 73 -9.60 14.44 8.77
N TYR A 74 -10.42 15.40 9.21
CA TYR A 74 -10.16 16.17 10.44
C TYR A 74 -9.96 15.26 11.66
N ALA A 75 -10.83 14.25 11.84
CA ALA A 75 -10.73 13.29 12.94
C ALA A 75 -9.36 12.60 12.97
N HIS A 76 -8.88 12.10 11.82
CA HIS A 76 -7.56 11.48 11.72
C HIS A 76 -6.43 12.45 12.06
N ARG A 77 -6.47 13.68 11.54
CA ARG A 77 -5.45 14.70 11.86
C ARG A 77 -5.44 15.03 13.35
N LYS A 78 -6.61 15.13 13.98
CA LYS A 78 -6.77 15.37 15.41
C LYS A 78 -6.14 14.23 16.22
N THR A 79 -6.50 12.97 15.93
CA THR A 79 -5.93 11.79 16.60
C THR A 79 -4.40 11.72 16.46
N ILE A 80 -3.85 11.96 15.27
CA ILE A 80 -2.40 12.00 15.06
C ILE A 80 -1.75 13.10 15.92
N SER A 81 -2.35 14.29 15.95
CA SER A 81 -1.82 15.41 16.72
C SER A 81 -1.86 15.17 18.22
N GLU A 82 -2.91 14.51 18.73
CA GLU A 82 -3.02 14.06 20.13
C GLU A 82 -1.94 13.03 20.45
N ALA A 83 -1.77 12.01 19.59
CA ALA A 83 -0.76 10.98 19.78
C ALA A 83 0.67 11.53 19.79
N ILE A 84 1.00 12.46 18.88
CA ILE A 84 2.30 13.15 18.85
C ILE A 84 2.52 13.95 20.13
N LYS A 85 1.50 14.68 20.59
CA LYS A 85 1.60 15.49 21.82
C LYS A 85 1.81 14.62 23.06
N ALA A 86 1.16 13.47 23.14
CA ALA A 86 1.24 12.54 24.26
C ALA A 86 2.47 11.60 24.22
N TRP A 87 3.19 11.54 23.09
CA TRP A 87 4.34 10.65 22.92
C TRP A 87 5.44 10.82 23.99
N PRO A 88 5.87 12.04 24.38
CA PRO A 88 6.88 12.20 25.43
C PRO A 88 6.45 11.61 26.78
N ASP A 89 5.18 11.77 27.15
CA ASP A 89 4.63 11.24 28.40
C ASP A 89 4.50 9.71 28.34
N PHE A 90 4.09 9.17 27.18
CA PHE A 90 4.01 7.74 26.93
C PHE A 90 5.35 7.03 27.19
N LEU A 91 6.46 7.65 26.76
CA LEU A 91 7.81 7.13 26.94
C LEU A 91 8.25 7.02 28.40
N GLN A 92 7.62 7.76 29.32
CA GLN A 92 7.94 7.73 30.75
C GLN A 92 7.16 6.65 31.50
N VAL A 93 5.96 6.31 31.04
CA VAL A 93 4.98 5.57 31.85
C VAL A 93 4.73 4.17 31.31
N ALA A 94 4.55 4.00 30.00
CA ALA A 94 3.84 2.83 29.48
C ALA A 94 4.53 2.11 28.31
N ALA A 95 5.76 2.50 27.93
CA ALA A 95 6.45 1.94 26.77
C ALA A 95 6.93 0.48 26.94
N HIS A 96 6.73 -0.14 28.10
CA HIS A 96 7.28 -1.46 28.44
C HIS A 96 6.23 -2.54 28.75
N ASP A 97 4.95 -2.16 28.87
CA ASP A 97 3.86 -3.08 29.15
C ASP A 97 2.68 -2.80 28.21
N PRO A 98 2.27 -3.77 27.37
CA PRO A 98 1.18 -3.59 26.42
C PRO A 98 -0.16 -3.19 27.04
N GLU A 99 -0.48 -3.64 28.25
CA GLU A 99 -1.75 -3.30 28.91
C GLU A 99 -1.76 -1.84 29.34
N GLN A 100 -0.73 -1.42 30.08
CA GLN A 100 -0.53 -0.01 30.42
C GLN A 100 -0.41 0.89 29.18
N ALA A 101 0.19 0.39 28.10
CA ALA A 101 0.30 1.13 26.86
C ALA A 101 -1.06 1.40 26.24
N LEU A 102 -1.93 0.39 26.16
CA LEU A 102 -3.25 0.56 25.60
C LEU A 102 -4.11 1.48 26.47
N ASP A 103 -4.09 1.30 27.79
CA ASP A 103 -4.81 2.14 28.75
C ASP A 103 -4.37 3.60 28.68
N PHE A 104 -3.06 3.84 28.55
CA PHE A 104 -2.53 5.18 28.35
C PHE A 104 -3.11 5.83 27.09
N TRP A 105 -3.11 5.12 25.96
CA TRP A 105 -3.66 5.67 24.72
C TRP A 105 -5.17 5.87 24.78
N GLN A 106 -5.89 5.00 25.48
CA GLN A 106 -7.33 5.14 25.69
C GLN A 106 -7.68 6.39 26.50
N ASP A 107 -6.88 6.73 27.51
CA ASP A 107 -7.03 7.98 28.28
C ASP A 107 -6.68 9.23 27.45
N LYS A 108 -5.66 9.16 26.59
CA LYS A 108 -5.15 10.33 25.85
C LYS A 108 -5.88 10.66 24.56
N LEU A 109 -6.48 9.67 23.89
CA LEU A 109 -7.12 9.86 22.59
C LEU A 109 -8.62 10.13 22.74
N SER A 110 -9.06 11.32 22.31
CA SER A 110 -10.43 11.77 22.58
C SER A 110 -11.52 11.04 21.78
N ASP A 111 -11.13 10.37 20.70
CA ASP A 111 -12.00 9.55 19.86
C ASP A 111 -11.44 8.14 19.80
N TRP A 112 -11.89 7.27 20.71
CA TRP A 112 -11.37 5.90 20.79
C TRP A 112 -11.74 5.05 19.56
N GLN A 113 -12.79 5.40 18.83
CA GLN A 113 -13.19 4.65 17.63
C GLN A 113 -12.11 4.72 16.54
N HIS A 114 -11.51 5.91 16.35
CA HIS A 114 -10.36 6.08 15.44
C HIS A 114 -9.03 5.87 16.17
N GLY A 115 -8.97 6.20 17.46
CA GLY A 115 -7.79 6.13 18.31
C GLY A 115 -7.31 4.71 18.58
N PHE A 116 -8.22 3.73 18.69
CA PHE A 116 -7.85 2.34 18.88
C PHE A 116 -6.94 1.82 17.76
N GLY A 117 -7.25 2.14 16.49
CA GLY A 117 -6.42 1.72 15.36
C GLY A 117 -5.01 2.33 15.39
N VAL A 118 -4.86 3.54 15.95
CA VAL A 118 -3.57 4.18 16.20
C VAL A 118 -2.83 3.49 17.34
N ALA A 119 -3.50 3.26 18.47
CA ALA A 119 -2.92 2.59 19.64
C ALA A 119 -2.45 1.16 19.29
N ALA A 120 -3.31 0.37 18.66
CA ALA A 120 -3.01 -0.98 18.20
C ALA A 120 -1.80 -1.02 17.24
N PHE A 121 -1.70 -0.03 16.35
CA PHE A 121 -0.56 0.07 15.44
C PHE A 121 0.73 0.46 16.15
N LEU A 122 0.69 1.34 17.14
CA LEU A 122 1.85 1.64 17.99
C LEU A 122 2.28 0.40 18.78
N LEU A 123 1.34 -0.36 19.34
CA LEU A 123 1.63 -1.64 19.98
C LEU A 123 2.30 -2.63 19.00
N HIS A 124 1.83 -2.72 17.75
CA HIS A 124 2.48 -3.53 16.72
C HIS A 124 3.92 -3.07 16.43
N LEU A 125 4.18 -1.76 16.36
CA LEU A 125 5.52 -1.25 16.08
C LEU A 125 6.50 -1.47 17.24
N LEU A 126 6.01 -1.40 18.48
CA LEU A 126 6.80 -1.64 19.70
C LEU A 126 7.04 -3.13 19.94
N TRP A 127 6.04 -3.97 19.66
CA TRP A 127 6.06 -5.42 19.90
C TRP A 127 5.55 -6.20 18.68
N PRO A 128 6.28 -6.18 17.54
CA PRO A 128 5.82 -6.81 16.29
C PRO A 128 5.66 -8.32 16.40
N ASP A 129 6.43 -8.96 17.29
CA ASP A 129 6.34 -10.40 17.56
C ASP A 129 5.15 -10.75 18.47
N THR A 130 4.54 -9.77 19.13
CA THR A 130 3.40 -9.98 20.06
C THR A 130 2.06 -9.65 19.42
N PHE A 131 1.99 -8.58 18.63
CA PHE A 131 0.74 -8.09 18.05
C PHE A 131 0.83 -8.01 16.53
N GLU A 132 -0.22 -8.46 15.85
CA GLU A 132 -0.43 -8.17 14.43
C GLU A 132 -1.01 -6.75 14.24
N ILE A 133 -0.89 -6.20 13.02
CA ILE A 133 -1.55 -4.94 12.68
C ILE A 133 -3.06 -5.13 12.81
N ALA A 134 -3.70 -4.37 13.69
CA ALA A 134 -5.12 -4.44 13.93
C ALA A 134 -5.78 -3.06 13.86
N ASP A 135 -7.06 -3.07 13.52
CA ASP A 135 -7.97 -1.95 13.59
C ASP A 135 -9.39 -2.50 13.66
N ARG A 136 -10.40 -1.63 13.84
CA ARG A 136 -11.80 -2.07 13.93
C ARG A 136 -12.24 -2.93 12.75
N HIS A 137 -11.88 -2.57 11.51
CA HIS A 137 -12.27 -3.34 10.32
C HIS A 137 -11.66 -4.75 10.33
N ARG A 138 -10.42 -4.88 10.80
CA ARG A 138 -9.74 -6.18 10.92
C ARG A 138 -10.38 -7.06 11.99
N LEU A 139 -10.70 -6.48 13.14
CA LEU A 139 -11.39 -7.19 14.22
C LEU A 139 -12.81 -7.61 13.81
N ASP A 140 -13.57 -6.72 13.17
CA ASP A 140 -14.90 -7.02 12.65
C ASP A 140 -14.84 -8.15 11.59
N THR A 141 -13.80 -8.17 10.76
CA THR A 141 -13.59 -9.25 9.77
C THR A 141 -13.33 -10.60 10.42
N MET A 142 -12.49 -10.65 11.47
CA MET A 142 -12.30 -11.88 12.24
C MET A 142 -13.64 -12.40 12.76
N VAL A 143 -14.44 -11.53 13.39
CA VAL A 143 -15.78 -11.86 13.92
C VAL A 143 -16.69 -12.40 12.81
N GLU A 144 -16.72 -11.74 11.65
CA GLU A 144 -17.51 -12.19 10.50
C GLU A 144 -17.08 -13.57 9.98
N LEU A 145 -15.78 -13.81 9.83
CA LEU A 145 -15.26 -15.09 9.35
C LEU A 145 -15.55 -16.24 10.33
N LEU A 146 -15.49 -15.97 11.63
CA LEU A 146 -15.88 -16.94 12.66
C LEU A 146 -17.39 -17.24 12.62
N LYS A 147 -18.23 -16.25 12.28
CA LYS A 147 -19.68 -16.47 12.09
C LYS A 147 -19.98 -17.31 10.83
N VAL A 148 -19.20 -17.16 9.76
CA VAL A 148 -19.37 -17.97 8.52
C VAL A 148 -19.24 -19.47 8.79
N ILE A 149 -18.46 -19.86 9.79
CA ILE A 149 -18.24 -21.27 10.17
C ILE A 149 -19.01 -21.69 11.43
N ASP A 150 -20.00 -20.88 11.87
CA ASP A 150 -20.80 -21.12 13.08
C ASP A 150 -19.98 -21.26 14.39
N HIS A 151 -18.79 -20.66 14.46
CA HIS A 151 -17.92 -20.73 15.64
C HIS A 151 -18.29 -19.71 16.74
N MET A 152 -19.07 -18.68 16.42
CA MET A 152 -19.46 -17.67 17.40
C MET A 152 -20.94 -17.31 17.34
N GLU A 153 -21.44 -16.86 18.49
CA GLU A 153 -22.77 -16.26 18.60
C GLU A 153 -22.94 -15.09 17.63
N LYS A 154 -24.16 -14.97 17.11
CA LYS A 154 -24.50 -13.97 16.08
C LYS A 154 -24.30 -12.54 16.55
N ASP A 155 -24.29 -12.29 17.86
CA ASP A 155 -24.29 -10.95 18.45
C ASP A 155 -22.98 -10.53 19.12
N ARG A 156 -21.87 -11.29 19.00
CA ARG A 156 -20.58 -10.83 19.53
C ARG A 156 -20.16 -9.51 18.87
N THR A 157 -19.89 -8.51 19.70
CA THR A 157 -19.32 -7.21 19.33
C THR A 157 -17.88 -7.09 19.81
N VAL A 158 -17.05 -6.37 19.04
CA VAL A 158 -15.66 -6.06 19.40
C VAL A 158 -15.63 -4.92 20.41
N ALA A 159 -14.92 -5.09 21.53
CA ALA A 159 -14.82 -4.08 22.59
C ALA A 159 -13.71 -3.04 22.36
N LEU A 160 -12.81 -3.28 21.40
CA LEU A 160 -11.61 -2.46 21.14
C LEU A 160 -10.65 -2.48 22.34
N SER A 161 -10.36 -3.70 22.80
CA SER A 161 -9.58 -4.01 24.01
C SER A 161 -8.28 -4.75 23.69
N LEU A 162 -7.42 -4.91 24.70
CA LEU A 162 -6.20 -5.73 24.59
C LEU A 162 -6.54 -7.21 24.28
N THR A 163 -7.60 -7.73 24.88
CA THR A 163 -8.06 -9.10 24.59
C THR A 163 -8.46 -9.25 23.13
N ASP A 164 -9.12 -8.25 22.53
CA ASP A 164 -9.45 -8.31 21.10
C ASP A 164 -8.19 -8.32 20.21
N LEU A 165 -7.13 -7.59 20.60
CA LEU A 165 -5.84 -7.61 19.89
C LEU A 165 -5.14 -8.97 19.99
N GLN A 166 -5.20 -9.58 21.16
CA GLN A 166 -4.64 -10.91 21.40
C GLN A 166 -5.40 -11.98 20.62
N ASP A 167 -6.74 -11.95 20.68
CA ASP A 167 -7.61 -12.86 19.92
C ASP A 167 -7.35 -12.73 18.42
N TYR A 168 -7.27 -11.51 17.89
CA TYR A 168 -6.98 -11.27 16.48
C TYR A 168 -5.59 -11.75 16.06
N THR A 169 -4.58 -11.51 16.90
CA THR A 169 -3.22 -11.97 16.62
C THR A 169 -3.17 -13.50 16.59
N ALA A 170 -3.80 -14.18 17.55
CA ALA A 170 -3.89 -15.63 17.60
C ALA A 170 -4.67 -16.18 16.38
N PHE A 171 -5.79 -15.55 16.03
CA PHE A 171 -6.58 -15.86 14.85
C PHE A 171 -5.74 -15.81 13.58
N LEU A 172 -5.15 -14.65 13.26
CA LEU A 172 -4.41 -14.44 12.02
C LEU A 172 -3.25 -15.44 11.90
N ARG A 173 -2.43 -15.56 12.95
CA ARG A 173 -1.27 -16.47 12.97
C ARG A 173 -1.64 -17.93 12.84
N SER A 174 -2.80 -18.34 13.36
CA SER A 174 -3.26 -19.72 13.23
C SER A 174 -3.76 -20.08 11.82
N LEU A 175 -4.17 -19.08 11.03
CA LEU A 175 -4.66 -19.26 9.66
C LEU A 175 -3.54 -19.20 8.62
N VAL A 176 -2.48 -18.41 8.84
CA VAL A 176 -1.36 -18.27 7.89
C VAL A 176 -0.83 -19.62 7.37
N PRO A 177 -0.56 -20.65 8.21
CA PRO A 177 -0.05 -21.93 7.74
C PRO A 177 -1.06 -22.77 6.94
N LYS A 178 -2.34 -22.37 6.91
CA LYS A 178 -3.42 -23.09 6.20
C LYS A 178 -3.68 -22.51 4.81
N LEU A 179 -3.12 -21.36 4.49
CA LEU A 179 -3.28 -20.71 3.19
C LEU A 179 -2.26 -21.24 2.16
N PRO A 180 -2.66 -21.35 0.88
CA PRO A 180 -1.84 -21.98 -0.16
C PRO A 180 -0.75 -21.07 -0.75
N TYR A 181 -0.45 -19.92 -0.15
CA TYR A 181 0.43 -18.89 -0.74
C TYR A 181 1.87 -18.91 -0.20
N GLY A 182 2.25 -19.94 0.56
CA GLY A 182 3.60 -20.09 1.10
C GLY A 182 4.03 -18.88 1.93
N LYS A 183 5.16 -18.26 1.56
CA LYS A 183 5.71 -17.07 2.26
C LYS A 183 4.80 -15.84 2.14
N GLU A 184 3.99 -15.75 1.09
CA GLU A 184 3.07 -14.63 0.85
C GLU A 184 1.76 -14.77 1.64
N SER A 185 1.52 -15.89 2.33
CA SER A 185 0.27 -16.14 3.05
C SER A 185 -0.02 -15.08 4.11
N HIS A 186 0.99 -14.60 4.84
CA HIS A 186 0.81 -13.59 5.88
C HIS A 186 0.35 -12.25 5.30
N ILE A 187 1.12 -11.70 4.35
CA ILE A 187 0.82 -10.40 3.74
C ILE A 187 -0.51 -10.41 2.96
N LYS A 188 -0.80 -11.51 2.24
CA LYS A 188 -2.07 -11.64 1.52
C LYS A 188 -3.25 -11.70 2.49
N LEU A 189 -3.12 -12.43 3.60
CA LEU A 189 -4.17 -12.51 4.62
C LEU A 189 -4.40 -11.16 5.30
N ASP A 190 -3.35 -10.44 5.70
CA ASP A 190 -3.49 -9.11 6.31
C ASP A 190 -4.23 -8.14 5.37
N ARG A 191 -3.80 -8.08 4.11
CA ARG A 191 -4.41 -7.22 3.09
C ARG A 191 -5.86 -7.61 2.82
N PHE A 192 -6.15 -8.91 2.72
CA PHE A 192 -7.50 -9.44 2.56
C PHE A 192 -8.40 -8.99 3.71
N ILE A 193 -8.00 -9.22 4.96
CA ILE A 193 -8.80 -8.84 6.13
C ILE A 193 -9.05 -7.33 6.13
N LYS A 194 -8.04 -6.52 5.81
CA LYS A 194 -8.18 -5.05 5.71
C LYS A 194 -9.21 -4.61 4.67
N ILE A 195 -9.13 -5.13 3.43
CA ILE A 195 -10.03 -4.72 2.36
C ILE A 195 -11.44 -5.30 2.54
N TYR A 196 -11.54 -6.54 3.01
CA TYR A 196 -12.81 -7.23 3.27
C TYR A 196 -13.58 -6.54 4.39
N GLY A 197 -12.94 -6.18 5.50
CA GLY A 197 -13.56 -5.43 6.59
C GLY A 197 -13.97 -4.00 6.23
N ASN A 198 -13.36 -3.44 5.18
CA ASN A 198 -13.67 -2.11 4.68
C ASN A 198 -14.52 -2.13 3.40
N ARG A 199 -15.07 -3.29 3.01
CA ARG A 199 -15.79 -3.49 1.72
C ARG A 199 -16.96 -2.50 1.51
N HIS A 200 -17.60 -2.04 2.58
CA HIS A 200 -18.68 -1.06 2.50
C HIS A 200 -18.24 0.30 1.94
N ALA A 201 -16.98 0.71 2.17
CA ALA A 201 -16.42 1.93 1.58
C ALA A 201 -16.31 1.84 0.04
N TYR A 202 -16.29 0.62 -0.51
CA TYR A 202 -16.16 0.34 -1.94
C TYR A 202 -17.49 0.02 -2.62
N LYS A 203 -18.62 0.03 -1.89
CA LYS A 203 -19.95 -0.34 -2.43
C LYS A 203 -20.42 0.55 -3.59
N ARG A 204 -19.88 1.77 -3.69
CA ARG A 204 -20.20 2.75 -4.76
C ARG A 204 -19.14 2.80 -5.86
N ILE A 205 -18.08 2.01 -5.74
CA ILE A 205 -17.05 1.91 -6.77
C ILE A 205 -17.53 0.90 -7.81
N SER A 206 -17.23 1.15 -9.09
CA SER A 206 -17.58 0.22 -10.17
C SER A 206 -17.08 -1.19 -9.85
N PRO A 207 -17.87 -2.24 -10.12
CA PRO A 207 -17.41 -3.62 -10.02
C PRO A 207 -16.14 -3.89 -10.85
N ASP A 208 -15.98 -3.18 -11.96
CA ASP A 208 -14.84 -3.31 -12.87
C ASP A 208 -13.59 -2.57 -12.40
N PHE A 209 -13.68 -1.80 -11.30
CA PHE A 209 -12.52 -1.13 -10.74
C PHE A 209 -11.56 -2.17 -10.16
N VAL A 210 -10.35 -2.18 -10.71
CA VAL A 210 -9.24 -3.01 -10.24
C VAL A 210 -8.02 -2.16 -9.93
N THR A 211 -7.25 -2.62 -8.95
CA THR A 211 -5.94 -2.13 -8.57
C THR A 211 -4.94 -3.25 -8.78
N ARG A 212 -3.71 -2.89 -9.15
CA ARG A 212 -2.61 -3.86 -9.28
C ARG A 212 -1.50 -3.49 -8.32
N GLU A 213 -0.86 -4.52 -7.78
CA GLU A 213 0.36 -4.32 -7.01
C GLU A 213 1.49 -3.99 -7.99
N PRO A 214 2.29 -2.94 -7.74
CA PRO A 214 3.44 -2.64 -8.57
C PRO A 214 4.47 -3.78 -8.56
N LEU A 215 4.98 -4.13 -9.74
CA LEU A 215 6.10 -5.07 -9.87
C LEU A 215 7.38 -4.47 -9.28
N VAL A 216 7.63 -3.18 -9.56
CA VAL A 216 8.72 -2.39 -8.95
C VAL A 216 8.13 -1.50 -7.87
N ARG A 217 8.17 -1.94 -6.62
CA ARG A 217 7.56 -1.22 -5.47
C ARG A 217 8.42 -0.08 -4.95
N THR A 218 9.74 -0.24 -4.96
CA THR A 218 10.72 0.77 -4.60
C THR A 218 11.77 0.90 -5.69
N PHE A 219 12.32 2.10 -5.84
CA PHE A 219 13.32 2.39 -6.85
C PHE A 219 14.39 3.32 -6.28
N SER A 220 15.66 3.06 -6.62
CA SER A 220 16.79 3.88 -6.21
C SER A 220 17.77 4.01 -7.37
N TRP A 221 18.03 5.25 -7.79
CA TRP A 221 19.01 5.55 -8.85
C TRP A 221 20.42 5.05 -8.54
N ASN A 222 20.74 4.79 -7.27
CA ASN A 222 22.09 4.39 -6.85
C ASN A 222 22.27 2.87 -6.82
N THR A 223 21.18 2.11 -6.69
CA THR A 223 21.24 0.65 -6.48
C THR A 223 20.51 -0.14 -7.55
N SER A 224 19.56 0.47 -8.27
CA SER A 224 18.86 -0.17 -9.37
C SER A 224 19.78 -0.32 -10.58
N SER A 225 19.81 -1.52 -11.15
CA SER A 225 20.55 -1.84 -12.37
C SER A 225 19.70 -2.74 -13.26
N SER A 226 20.05 -2.78 -14.54
CA SER A 226 19.36 -3.58 -15.55
C SER A 226 20.39 -4.31 -16.40
N SER A 227 20.11 -5.55 -16.75
CA SER A 227 20.93 -6.30 -17.70
C SER A 227 20.64 -5.89 -19.15
N ARG A 228 19.42 -5.46 -19.46
CA ARG A 228 18.93 -5.16 -20.82
C ARG A 228 18.95 -3.67 -21.22
N TYR A 229 18.85 -2.77 -20.24
CA TYR A 229 18.62 -1.35 -20.47
C TYR A 229 19.68 -0.45 -19.79
N LEU A 230 19.82 0.76 -20.33
CA LEU A 230 20.79 1.78 -19.90
C LEU A 230 20.10 2.85 -19.03
N LEU A 231 19.89 2.52 -17.75
CA LEU A 231 19.16 3.39 -16.81
C LEU A 231 19.91 4.70 -16.49
N ASP A 232 21.23 4.69 -16.62
CA ASP A 232 22.13 5.83 -16.40
C ASP A 232 21.93 6.95 -17.43
N GLN A 233 21.36 6.64 -18.59
CA GLN A 233 21.02 7.63 -19.62
C GLN A 233 19.76 8.45 -19.28
N ILE A 234 19.04 8.11 -18.21
CA ILE A 234 17.85 8.83 -17.77
C ILE A 234 18.27 9.98 -16.84
N ALA A 235 18.34 11.19 -17.38
CA ALA A 235 19.10 12.28 -16.75
C ALA A 235 18.35 13.07 -15.65
N HIS A 236 17.04 13.29 -15.78
CA HIS A 236 16.37 14.34 -14.99
C HIS A 236 15.85 13.90 -13.62
N ARG A 237 15.82 12.58 -13.36
CA ARG A 237 15.42 11.96 -12.08
C ARG A 237 14.09 12.47 -11.49
N SER A 238 13.21 13.00 -12.33
CA SER A 238 11.85 13.39 -11.96
C SER A 238 10.93 12.16 -11.89
N ASN A 239 9.68 12.33 -11.45
CA ASN A 239 8.74 11.21 -11.38
C ASN A 239 8.50 10.52 -12.73
N ALA A 240 8.54 11.25 -13.85
CA ALA A 240 8.42 10.65 -15.19
C ALA A 240 9.64 9.78 -15.53
N ASP A 241 10.84 10.23 -15.15
CA ASP A 241 12.09 9.47 -15.30
C ASP A 241 12.06 8.19 -14.44
N LEU A 242 11.56 8.30 -13.21
CA LEU A 242 11.40 7.18 -12.29
C LEU A 242 10.41 6.14 -12.85
N LEU A 243 9.26 6.58 -13.35
CA LEU A 243 8.29 5.68 -13.97
C LEU A 243 8.86 4.99 -15.22
N PHE A 244 9.60 5.72 -16.05
CA PHE A 244 10.26 5.12 -17.21
C PHE A 244 11.31 4.08 -16.80
N ALA A 245 12.16 4.38 -15.82
CA ALA A 245 13.14 3.41 -15.32
C ALA A 245 12.46 2.15 -14.73
N CYS A 246 11.37 2.33 -13.97
CA CYS A 246 10.59 1.21 -13.45
C CYS A 246 9.94 0.39 -14.57
N PHE A 247 9.49 1.02 -15.65
CA PHE A 247 8.92 0.34 -16.81
C PHE A 247 9.95 -0.57 -17.48
N LEU A 248 11.17 -0.07 -17.70
CA LEU A 248 12.27 -0.85 -18.29
C LEU A 248 12.60 -2.07 -17.41
N LEU A 249 12.67 -1.88 -16.09
CA LEU A 249 12.87 -2.99 -15.15
C LEU A 249 11.73 -4.00 -15.18
N ALA A 250 10.48 -3.54 -15.33
CA ALA A 250 9.32 -4.41 -15.45
C ALA A 250 9.34 -5.22 -16.76
N LEU A 251 9.71 -4.62 -17.89
CA LEU A 251 9.92 -5.33 -19.15
C LEU A 251 11.01 -6.41 -19.03
N GLU A 252 12.10 -6.11 -18.32
CA GLU A 252 13.18 -7.07 -18.07
C GLU A 252 12.70 -8.25 -17.22
N ALA A 253 12.05 -7.98 -16.10
CA ALA A 253 11.56 -9.00 -15.17
C ALA A 253 10.53 -9.95 -15.80
N GLU A 254 9.68 -9.44 -16.69
CA GLU A 254 8.68 -10.25 -17.40
C GLU A 254 9.18 -10.80 -18.75
N ASN A 255 10.45 -10.56 -19.10
CA ASN A 255 11.04 -10.90 -20.39
C ASN A 255 10.19 -10.44 -21.60
N ARG A 256 9.58 -9.26 -21.51
CA ARG A 256 8.75 -8.69 -22.57
C ARG A 256 9.60 -7.96 -23.61
N SER A 257 9.03 -7.82 -24.81
CA SER A 257 9.59 -6.98 -25.87
C SER A 257 9.53 -5.51 -25.48
N HIS A 258 10.49 -4.72 -25.96
CA HIS A 258 10.49 -3.25 -25.83
C HIS A 258 9.94 -2.56 -27.09
N GLU A 259 9.51 -3.34 -28.07
CA GLU A 259 8.94 -2.91 -29.35
C GLU A 259 7.44 -3.25 -29.44
N ASP A 260 6.73 -2.53 -30.32
CA ASP A 260 5.31 -2.77 -30.65
C ASP A 260 4.36 -2.74 -29.44
N LEU A 261 4.70 -1.96 -28.43
CA LEU A 261 3.90 -1.74 -27.24
C LEU A 261 2.76 -0.77 -27.55
N THR A 262 1.73 -0.82 -26.70
CA THR A 262 0.69 0.21 -26.62
C THR A 262 0.86 1.08 -25.37
N ILE A 263 0.34 2.30 -25.41
CA ILE A 263 0.26 3.15 -24.21
C ILE A 263 -0.49 2.42 -23.08
N GLY A 264 -1.54 1.66 -23.43
CA GLY A 264 -2.32 0.82 -22.50
C GLY A 264 -1.44 -0.17 -21.75
N GLU A 265 -0.58 -0.90 -22.46
CA GLU A 265 0.35 -1.85 -21.84
C GLU A 265 1.36 -1.17 -20.91
N VAL A 266 1.85 0.02 -21.29
CA VAL A 266 2.74 0.82 -20.41
C VAL A 266 2.03 1.20 -19.12
N ILE A 267 0.78 1.68 -19.20
CA ILE A 267 -0.03 2.03 -18.02
C ILE A 267 -0.25 0.81 -17.12
N ASP A 268 -0.59 -0.32 -17.72
CA ASP A 268 -0.89 -1.58 -17.03
C ASP A 268 0.29 -2.13 -16.23
N MET A 269 1.52 -1.87 -16.69
CA MET A 269 2.78 -2.24 -16.02
C MET A 269 3.24 -1.21 -14.97
N LEU A 270 2.63 -0.03 -14.96
CA LEU A 270 3.00 1.08 -14.09
C LEU A 270 1.85 1.50 -13.16
N PRO A 271 1.23 0.61 -12.37
CA PRO A 271 0.15 1.03 -11.47
C PRO A 271 0.61 2.07 -10.44
N LEU A 272 -0.34 2.83 -9.89
CA LEU A 272 -0.06 3.77 -8.80
C LEU A 272 0.66 3.05 -7.65
N GLY A 273 1.76 3.63 -7.17
CA GLY A 273 2.67 3.03 -6.20
C GLY A 273 4.00 2.57 -6.80
N THR A 274 4.11 2.47 -8.13
CA THR A 274 5.37 2.10 -8.80
C THR A 274 6.52 3.02 -8.40
N GLY A 275 7.65 2.40 -8.03
CA GLY A 275 8.85 3.08 -7.55
C GLY A 275 8.62 3.94 -6.31
N GLY A 276 7.59 3.67 -5.52
CA GLY A 276 7.21 4.43 -4.32
C GLY A 276 6.35 5.67 -4.61
N LEU A 277 5.94 5.90 -5.86
CA LEU A 277 5.11 7.04 -6.24
C LEU A 277 3.64 6.79 -5.87
N CYS A 278 3.28 7.11 -4.64
CA CYS A 278 1.97 6.79 -4.06
C CYS A 278 0.96 7.93 -4.13
N ASN A 279 1.41 9.17 -4.37
CA ASN A 279 0.53 10.33 -4.51
C ASN A 279 -0.18 10.35 -5.89
N PRO A 280 -1.52 10.27 -5.96
CA PRO A 280 -2.23 10.18 -7.24
C PRO A 280 -2.04 11.37 -8.18
N ALA A 281 -1.94 12.60 -7.64
CA ALA A 281 -1.78 13.79 -8.47
C ALA A 281 -0.39 13.82 -9.12
N SER A 282 0.65 13.55 -8.33
CA SER A 282 2.03 13.43 -8.81
C SER A 282 2.19 12.29 -9.81
N TYR A 283 1.54 11.15 -9.55
CA TYR A 283 1.52 10.00 -10.46
C TYR A 283 0.86 10.32 -11.80
N ASN A 284 -0.36 10.85 -11.79
CA ASN A 284 -1.08 11.16 -13.02
C ASN A 284 -0.34 12.21 -13.87
N TYR A 285 0.25 13.22 -13.21
CA TYR A 285 1.10 14.18 -13.90
C TYR A 285 2.34 13.51 -14.51
N ALA A 286 3.00 12.63 -13.75
CA ALA A 286 4.17 11.89 -14.24
C ALA A 286 3.83 10.99 -15.42
N MET A 287 2.66 10.33 -15.42
CA MET A 287 2.17 9.53 -16.55
C MET A 287 1.92 10.38 -17.80
N VAL A 288 1.35 11.58 -17.68
CA VAL A 288 1.23 12.49 -18.84
C VAL A 288 2.61 12.93 -19.33
N ALA A 289 3.50 13.30 -18.42
CA ALA A 289 4.86 13.75 -18.76
C ALA A 289 5.76 12.61 -19.31
N LEU A 290 5.46 11.35 -18.98
CA LEU A 290 6.15 10.16 -19.46
C LEU A 290 6.05 10.03 -20.99
N PHE A 291 4.91 10.42 -21.58
CA PHE A 291 4.70 10.35 -23.02
C PHE A 291 5.00 11.67 -23.75
N GLY A 292 5.40 12.72 -23.01
CA GLY A 292 5.72 14.04 -23.56
C GLY A 292 7.22 14.25 -23.80
N GLY A 293 7.56 15.34 -24.50
CA GLY A 293 8.93 15.77 -24.82
C GLY A 293 9.49 16.88 -23.92
N GLN A 294 8.79 17.22 -22.83
CA GLN A 294 9.27 18.23 -21.86
C GLN A 294 10.69 17.89 -21.38
N LYS A 295 11.54 18.91 -21.24
CA LYS A 295 12.96 18.75 -20.85
C LYS A 295 13.72 17.80 -21.78
N HIS A 296 13.41 17.78 -23.07
CA HIS A 296 14.05 16.92 -24.07
C HIS A 296 13.93 15.41 -23.81
N ARG A 297 12.94 14.98 -23.01
CA ARG A 297 12.67 13.55 -22.80
C ARG A 297 12.31 12.88 -24.13
N ASP A 298 13.01 11.80 -24.45
CA ASP A 298 12.93 11.06 -25.70
C ASP A 298 12.72 9.56 -25.44
N TYR A 299 12.00 9.20 -24.37
CA TYR A 299 11.81 7.82 -23.93
C TYR A 299 11.22 6.87 -24.99
N TRP A 300 10.38 7.41 -25.89
CA TRP A 300 9.57 6.63 -26.80
C TRP A 300 9.78 7.02 -28.26
N SER A 301 9.70 6.02 -29.13
CA SER A 301 9.49 6.18 -30.57
C SER A 301 8.01 5.94 -30.85
N PHE A 302 7.24 7.01 -31.07
CA PHE A 302 5.81 6.90 -31.40
C PHE A 302 5.63 6.59 -32.88
N HIS A 303 4.62 5.77 -33.20
CA HIS A 303 4.20 5.59 -34.59
C HIS A 303 3.49 6.84 -35.13
N SER A 304 2.80 7.57 -34.25
CA SER A 304 2.12 8.85 -34.53
C SER A 304 2.93 10.00 -33.91
N PRO A 305 3.76 10.73 -34.68
CA PRO A 305 4.68 11.75 -34.14
C PRO A 305 3.99 12.89 -33.38
N GLU A 306 2.72 13.17 -33.70
CA GLU A 306 1.92 14.24 -33.11
C GLU A 306 1.59 13.97 -31.63
N LEU A 307 1.57 12.71 -31.21
CA LEU A 307 1.25 12.33 -29.83
C LEU A 307 2.23 12.94 -28.83
N ARG A 308 3.54 12.92 -29.16
CA ARG A 308 4.57 13.52 -28.30
C ARG A 308 4.29 15.01 -28.07
N HIS A 309 3.83 15.72 -29.10
CA HIS A 309 3.45 17.13 -28.97
C HIS A 309 2.22 17.29 -28.08
N ALA A 310 1.15 16.52 -28.34
CA ALA A 310 -0.08 16.57 -27.57
C ALA A 310 0.14 16.31 -26.07
N PHE A 311 0.94 15.30 -25.71
CA PHE A 311 1.30 15.03 -24.32
C PHE A 311 2.15 16.16 -23.70
N THR A 312 3.05 16.78 -24.49
CA THR A 312 3.85 17.93 -24.03
C THR A 312 2.98 19.13 -23.69
N GLU A 313 2.01 19.44 -24.55
CA GLU A 313 1.04 20.52 -24.31
C GLU A 313 0.21 20.25 -23.07
N GLN A 314 -0.34 19.04 -22.92
CA GLN A 314 -1.09 18.65 -21.72
C GLN A 314 -0.24 18.79 -20.46
N ALA A 315 1.03 18.38 -20.49
CA ALA A 315 1.88 18.50 -19.31
C ALA A 315 2.19 19.98 -18.93
N ASN A 316 2.19 20.90 -19.90
CA ASN A 316 2.45 22.33 -19.69
C ASN A 316 1.21 23.15 -19.27
N GLN A 317 -0.01 22.63 -19.45
CA GLN A 317 -1.25 23.37 -19.16
C GLN A 317 -1.68 23.26 -17.70
N SER A 318 -2.29 24.32 -17.15
CA SER A 318 -2.87 24.31 -15.79
C SER A 318 -4.20 23.55 -15.72
N THR A 319 -4.99 23.56 -16.79
CA THR A 319 -6.30 22.88 -16.95
C THR A 319 -6.21 21.49 -17.60
N ARG A 320 -5.00 20.93 -17.62
CA ARG A 320 -4.65 19.65 -18.23
C ARG A 320 -5.54 18.48 -17.81
N ASN A 321 -5.74 17.56 -18.74
CA ASN A 321 -6.40 16.28 -18.48
C ASN A 321 -5.41 15.29 -17.83
N MET A 322 -5.53 15.09 -16.51
CA MET A 322 -4.72 14.15 -15.72
C MET A 322 -4.85 12.68 -16.14
N ARG A 323 -5.79 12.35 -17.04
CA ARG A 323 -6.05 11.00 -17.55
C ARG A 323 -5.92 10.93 -19.07
N PHE A 324 -5.23 11.89 -19.69
CA PHE A 324 -5.07 11.96 -21.14
C PHE A 324 -4.50 10.67 -21.75
N TYR A 325 -3.63 9.97 -21.02
CA TYR A 325 -3.08 8.69 -21.46
C TYR A 325 -4.14 7.58 -21.66
N HIS A 326 -5.30 7.64 -20.97
CA HIS A 326 -6.37 6.65 -21.17
C HIS A 326 -7.09 6.82 -22.51
N THR A 327 -7.19 8.03 -23.06
CA THR A 327 -7.84 8.25 -24.36
C THR A 327 -6.99 7.78 -25.53
N HIS A 328 -5.70 7.52 -25.29
CA HIS A 328 -4.72 7.07 -26.28
C HIS A 328 -4.20 5.66 -25.97
N ALA A 329 -4.90 4.88 -25.16
CA ALA A 329 -4.42 3.57 -24.70
C ALA A 329 -4.10 2.59 -25.84
N SER A 330 -4.74 2.70 -27.00
CA SER A 330 -4.48 1.85 -28.17
C SER A 330 -3.33 2.32 -29.07
N GLU A 331 -2.77 3.49 -28.81
CA GLU A 331 -1.68 4.05 -29.63
C GLU A 331 -0.38 3.27 -29.43
N LYS A 332 0.34 3.04 -30.55
CA LYS A 332 1.56 2.24 -30.58
C LYS A 332 2.83 3.05 -30.38
N LEU A 333 3.79 2.44 -29.69
CA LEU A 333 5.11 2.99 -29.41
C LEU A 333 6.14 1.89 -29.16
N SER A 334 7.41 2.27 -29.22
CA SER A 334 8.54 1.44 -28.79
C SER A 334 9.43 2.25 -27.84
N VAL A 335 10.16 1.56 -26.96
CA VAL A 335 11.25 2.18 -26.19
C VAL A 335 12.28 2.75 -27.18
N ASN A 336 12.75 3.98 -26.96
CA ASN A 336 13.80 4.55 -27.80
C ASN A 336 15.07 3.70 -27.70
N PRO A 337 15.65 3.23 -28.83
CA PRO A 337 16.82 2.34 -28.86
C PRO A 337 18.02 2.86 -28.06
N LYS A 338 18.14 4.17 -27.86
CA LYS A 338 19.14 4.81 -27.00
C LYS A 338 19.21 4.21 -25.59
N TYR A 339 18.07 3.75 -25.05
CA TYR A 339 17.97 3.17 -23.71
C TYR A 339 18.16 1.66 -23.68
N VAL A 340 18.39 1.01 -24.82
CA VAL A 340 18.57 -0.44 -24.96
C VAL A 340 20.06 -0.74 -25.11
N LYS A 341 20.56 -1.76 -24.42
CA LYS A 341 21.97 -2.16 -24.58
C LYS A 341 22.20 -2.81 -25.94
N ALA A 342 23.29 -2.42 -26.59
CA ALA A 342 23.70 -3.03 -27.87
C ALA A 342 24.00 -4.53 -27.69
N GLY A 343 23.46 -5.36 -28.59
CA GLY A 343 23.72 -6.81 -28.61
C GLY A 343 22.62 -7.69 -28.01
N MET A 344 21.40 -7.15 -27.86
CA MET A 344 20.18 -7.94 -27.62
C MET A 344 19.30 -7.98 -28.86
#